data_AF-A0A955SPU7-F1
#
_entry.id   AF-A0A955SPU7-F1
#
_cell.length_a   1.000
_cell.length_b   1.000
_cell.length_c   1.000
_cell.angle_alpha   90.00
_cell.angle_beta   90.00
_cell.angle_gamma   90.00
#
_symmetry.space_group_name_H-M   'P 1'
#
loop_
_entity.id
_entity.type
_entity.pdbx_description
1 polymer ?
#
loop_
_entity_poly.entity_id
_entity_poly.type
_entity_poly.pdbx_seq_one_letter_code
_entity_poly.pdbx_strand_id
1 'polypeptide(L)'
;ESLGKINQDNSQNEYYLTDCIRILVDEGKRVEAVITEDSEEVIGVNTRVQLAQAERILRSRILERHMLEGITILDPDACYVDDEAIIGKDTVLYPGAIITGKTRIGEGCRIGPNTQIINSTVGDQSQVVSSYIENSQVEPGAKVGPFANLQNGAASS
;
A
#
# COMPACT_ATOMS: atom_id res chain seq x y z
N GLU A 1 -17.66 -34.32 2.95
CA GLU A 1 -19.01 -34.88 2.70
C GLU A 1 -20.15 -33.86 2.81
N SER A 2 -20.06 -32.80 3.61
CA SER A 2 -21.15 -31.82 3.81
C SER A 2 -21.47 -30.90 2.62
N LEU A 3 -20.56 -30.77 1.65
CA LEU A 3 -20.78 -30.00 0.40
C LEU A 3 -21.95 -30.55 -0.45
N GLY A 4 -22.28 -31.84 -0.34
CA GLY A 4 -23.36 -32.47 -1.11
C GLY A 4 -24.77 -32.24 -0.55
N LYS A 5 -24.91 -31.50 0.55
CA LYS A 5 -26.19 -31.23 1.24
C LYS A 5 -26.61 -29.75 1.23
N ILE A 6 -25.81 -28.89 0.61
CA ILE A 6 -26.13 -27.47 0.47
C ILE A 6 -27.20 -27.35 -0.62
N ASN A 7 -28.28 -26.62 -0.33
CA ASN A 7 -29.36 -26.35 -1.27
C ASN A 7 -29.40 -24.85 -1.59
N GLN A 8 -29.96 -24.47 -2.74
CA GLN A 8 -30.05 -23.07 -3.19
C GLN A 8 -31.23 -22.30 -2.55
N ASP A 9 -31.79 -22.80 -1.45
CA ASP A 9 -32.98 -22.21 -0.82
C ASP A 9 -32.61 -21.00 0.04
N ASN A 10 -32.15 -19.94 -0.61
CA ASN A 10 -31.88 -18.64 -0.02
C ASN A 10 -32.30 -17.51 -0.96
N SER A 11 -32.32 -16.29 -0.43
CA SER A 11 -32.81 -15.10 -1.13
C SER A 11 -32.05 -14.73 -2.42
N GLN A 12 -30.90 -15.37 -2.68
CA GLN A 12 -30.11 -15.15 -3.89
C GLN A 12 -30.00 -16.39 -4.80
N ASN A 13 -30.63 -17.51 -4.43
CA ASN A 13 -30.59 -18.77 -5.18
C ASN A 13 -29.16 -19.33 -5.39
N GLU A 14 -28.22 -19.01 -4.49
CA GLU A 14 -26.82 -19.44 -4.59
C GLU A 14 -26.48 -20.53 -3.57
N TYR A 15 -25.34 -21.21 -3.71
CA TYR A 15 -24.88 -22.13 -2.67
C TYR A 15 -24.00 -21.38 -1.68
N TYR A 16 -24.50 -21.11 -0.47
CA TYR A 16 -23.70 -20.44 0.55
C TYR A 16 -22.79 -21.43 1.29
N LEU A 17 -21.48 -21.18 1.24
CA LEU A 17 -20.49 -21.94 2.02
C LEU A 17 -20.73 -21.85 3.53
N THR A 18 -21.40 -20.78 3.99
CA THR A 18 -21.80 -20.61 5.40
C THR A 18 -22.86 -21.61 5.84
N ASP A 19 -23.70 -22.13 4.93
CA ASP A 19 -24.70 -23.15 5.27
C ASP A 19 -24.07 -24.52 5.59
N CYS A 20 -22.84 -24.78 5.12
CA CYS A 20 -22.06 -25.95 5.55
C CYS A 20 -21.83 -25.98 7.06
N ILE A 21 -21.64 -24.81 7.68
CA ILE A 21 -21.40 -24.72 9.13
C ILE A 21 -22.61 -25.24 9.89
N ARG A 22 -23.83 -24.86 9.45
CA ARG A 22 -25.08 -25.32 10.04
C ARG A 22 -25.28 -26.83 9.87
N ILE A 23 -25.02 -27.36 8.68
CA ILE A 23 -25.10 -28.80 8.40
C ILE A 23 -24.10 -29.60 9.26
N LEU A 24 -22.88 -29.09 9.47
CA LEU A 24 -21.86 -29.74 10.30
C LEU A 24 -22.25 -29.77 11.78
N VAL A 25 -22.89 -28.71 12.27
CA VAL A 25 -23.44 -28.65 13.65
C VAL A 25 -24.59 -29.65 13.81
N ASP A 26 -25.53 -29.70 12.86
CA ASP A 26 -26.67 -30.63 12.90
C ASP A 26 -26.24 -32.11 12.81
N GLU A 27 -25.10 -32.39 12.17
CA GLU A 27 -24.45 -33.71 12.13
C GLU A 27 -23.66 -34.05 13.40
N GLY A 28 -23.66 -33.17 14.41
CA GLY A 28 -22.95 -33.38 15.68
C GLY A 28 -21.42 -33.33 15.54
N LYS A 29 -20.89 -32.74 14.46
CA LYS A 29 -19.45 -32.59 14.26
C LYS A 29 -18.93 -31.38 15.03
N ARG A 30 -17.69 -31.50 15.53
CA ARG A 30 -17.02 -30.42 16.26
C ARG A 30 -16.69 -29.27 15.30
N VAL A 31 -17.35 -28.14 15.48
CA VAL A 31 -17.06 -26.86 14.80
C VAL A 31 -16.32 -25.97 15.80
N GLU A 32 -15.15 -25.48 15.40
CA GLU A 32 -14.32 -24.60 16.23
C GLU A 32 -14.13 -23.28 15.49
N ALA A 33 -14.56 -22.18 16.12
CA ALA A 33 -14.32 -20.84 15.61
C ALA A 33 -12.96 -20.37 16.12
N VAL A 34 -12.03 -20.14 15.20
CA VAL A 34 -10.75 -19.50 15.52
C VAL A 34 -10.97 -18.00 15.46
N ILE A 35 -10.86 -17.35 16.61
CA ILE A 35 -10.91 -15.88 16.70
C ILE A 35 -9.55 -15.39 16.25
N THR A 36 -9.49 -14.61 15.17
CA THR A 36 -8.27 -13.87 14.84
C THR A 36 -8.08 -12.76 15.87
N GLU A 37 -6.83 -12.56 16.30
CA GLU A 37 -6.48 -11.46 17.21
C GLU A 37 -6.48 -10.10 16.49
N ASP A 38 -6.37 -10.10 15.15
CA ASP A 38 -6.41 -8.91 14.31
C ASP A 38 -7.67 -8.87 13.44
N SER A 39 -8.67 -8.08 13.86
CA SER A 39 -9.90 -7.88 13.10
C SER A 39 -9.66 -7.25 11.71
N GLU A 40 -8.51 -6.60 11.49
CA GLU A 40 -8.17 -6.01 10.20
C GLU A 40 -7.82 -7.08 9.14
N GLU A 41 -7.35 -8.27 9.55
CA GLU A 41 -7.05 -9.38 8.64
C GLU A 41 -8.30 -10.06 8.06
N VAL A 42 -9.49 -9.79 8.64
CA VAL A 42 -10.77 -10.42 8.26
C VAL A 42 -11.76 -9.40 7.70
N ILE A 43 -11.29 -8.22 7.29
CA ILE A 43 -12.16 -7.22 6.65
C ILE A 43 -12.67 -7.76 5.31
N GLY A 44 -13.92 -8.24 5.29
CA GLY A 44 -14.65 -8.51 4.07
C GLY A 44 -14.94 -7.21 3.32
N VAL A 45 -14.30 -7.00 2.17
CA VAL A 45 -14.52 -5.83 1.32
C VAL A 45 -15.72 -6.08 0.40
N ASN A 46 -16.87 -5.51 0.76
CA ASN A 46 -18.10 -5.60 -0.04
C ASN A 46 -18.51 -4.26 -0.67
N THR A 47 -17.86 -3.16 -0.29
CA THR A 47 -18.16 -1.80 -0.76
C THR A 47 -16.88 -1.01 -1.00
N ARG A 48 -16.95 0.05 -1.82
CA ARG A 48 -15.81 0.96 -2.05
C ARG A 48 -15.36 1.70 -0.79
N VAL A 49 -16.27 1.94 0.15
CA VAL A 49 -15.95 2.55 1.45
C VAL A 49 -15.09 1.59 2.28
N GLN A 50 -15.46 0.31 2.35
CA GLN A 50 -14.66 -0.72 3.03
C GLN A 50 -13.31 -0.94 2.34
N LEU A 51 -13.25 -0.85 1.00
CA LEU A 51 -11.98 -0.90 0.27
C LEU A 51 -11.03 0.23 0.67
N ALA A 52 -11.54 1.46 0.75
CA ALA A 52 -10.75 2.61 1.19
C ALA A 52 -10.30 2.48 2.65
N GLN A 53 -11.12 1.88 3.52
CA GLN A 53 -10.75 1.59 4.91
C GLN A 53 -9.60 0.57 4.99
N ALA A 54 -9.70 -0.52 4.23
CA ALA A 54 -8.67 -1.55 4.15
C ALA A 54 -7.36 -1.00 3.55
N GLU A 55 -7.44 -0.19 2.49
CA GLU A 55 -6.27 0.46 1.88
C GLU A 55 -5.57 1.39 2.87
N ARG A 56 -6.31 2.19 3.64
CA ARG A 56 -5.73 3.07 4.66
C ARG A 56 -4.97 2.29 5.73
N ILE A 57 -5.47 1.13 6.14
CA ILE A 57 -4.79 0.24 7.11
C ILE A 57 -3.48 -0.27 6.53
N LEU A 58 -3.52 -0.84 5.32
CA LEU A 58 -2.32 -1.37 4.65
C LEU A 58 -1.27 -0.27 4.42
N ARG A 59 -1.71 0.89 3.96
CA ARG A 59 -0.85 2.07 3.77
C ARG A 59 -0.18 2.48 5.07
N SER A 60 -0.93 2.52 6.17
CA SER A 60 -0.38 2.87 7.49
C SER A 60 0.73 1.90 7.91
N ARG A 61 0.53 0.60 7.69
CA ARG A 61 1.55 -0.44 7.97
C ARG A 61 2.82 -0.26 7.12
N ILE A 62 2.68 0.09 5.83
CA ILE A 62 3.82 0.35 4.94
C ILE A 62 4.61 1.57 5.40
N LEU A 63 3.92 2.66 5.71
CA LEU A 63 4.57 3.89 6.17
C LEU A 63 5.23 3.69 7.54
N GLU A 64 4.61 2.95 8.44
CA GLU A 64 5.19 2.58 9.74
C GLU A 64 6.49 1.78 9.57
N ARG A 65 6.51 0.78 8.67
CA ARG A 65 7.74 0.03 8.34
C ARG A 65 8.87 0.96 7.91
N HIS A 66 8.61 1.89 6.99
CA HIS A 66 9.62 2.86 6.56
C HIS A 66 10.07 3.78 7.70
N MET A 67 9.15 4.24 8.56
CA MET A 67 9.53 5.05 9.71
C MET A 67 10.44 4.29 10.69
N LEU A 68 10.16 3.00 10.94
CA LEU A 68 11.00 2.12 11.76
C LEU A 68 12.38 1.85 11.12
N GLU A 69 12.48 1.90 9.79
CA GLU A 69 13.74 1.80 9.03
C GLU A 69 14.55 3.10 8.99
N GLY A 70 14.04 4.19 9.59
CA GLY A 70 14.74 5.47 9.73
C GLY A 70 14.40 6.51 8.66
N ILE A 71 13.26 6.37 7.99
CA ILE A 71 12.71 7.38 7.07
C ILE A 71 11.83 8.35 7.87
N THR A 72 12.01 9.66 7.65
CA THR A 72 11.13 10.66 8.24
C THR A 72 9.94 10.92 7.32
N ILE A 73 8.72 10.64 7.77
CA ILE A 73 7.50 10.96 7.04
C ILE A 73 6.76 12.04 7.84
N LEU A 74 6.72 13.27 7.31
CA LEU A 74 6.22 14.43 8.07
C LEU A 74 4.72 14.37 8.36
N ASP A 75 3.95 13.81 7.43
CA ASP A 75 2.52 13.58 7.55
C ASP A 75 2.15 12.24 6.90
N PRO A 76 2.06 11.14 7.67
CA PRO A 76 1.71 9.83 7.13
C PRO A 76 0.32 9.76 6.50
N ASP A 77 -0.63 10.61 6.92
CA ASP A 77 -1.97 10.62 6.33
C ASP A 77 -2.00 11.28 4.95
N ALA A 78 -0.97 12.08 4.64
CA ALA A 78 -0.81 12.80 3.37
C ALA A 78 0.28 12.21 2.46
N CYS A 79 0.79 11.01 2.74
CA CYS A 79 1.82 10.34 1.94
C CYS A 79 1.34 8.97 1.44
N TYR A 80 1.81 8.59 0.26
CA TYR A 80 1.54 7.28 -0.34
C TYR A 80 2.84 6.63 -0.77
N VAL A 81 3.09 5.41 -0.30
CA VAL A 81 4.24 4.60 -0.65
C VAL A 81 3.74 3.20 -0.97
N ASP A 82 4.05 2.71 -2.17
CA ASP A 82 3.75 1.32 -2.56
C ASP A 82 4.69 0.34 -1.81
N ASP A 83 4.22 -0.89 -1.60
CA ASP A 83 4.97 -1.91 -0.86
C ASP A 83 6.30 -2.31 -1.51
N GLU A 84 6.41 -2.19 -2.85
CA GLU A 84 7.65 -2.48 -3.60
C GLU A 84 8.67 -1.32 -3.59
N ALA A 85 8.28 -0.13 -3.11
CA ALA A 85 9.16 1.02 -3.07
C ALA A 85 10.20 0.88 -1.96
N ILE A 86 11.43 1.27 -2.26
CA ILE A 86 12.55 1.24 -1.31
C ILE A 86 13.07 2.65 -1.12
N ILE A 87 13.22 3.06 0.14
CA ILE A 87 13.64 4.40 0.52
C ILE A 87 14.82 4.27 1.50
N GLY A 88 15.91 4.95 1.19
CA GLY A 88 17.11 4.96 2.01
C GLY A 88 16.91 5.74 3.31
N LYS A 89 17.68 5.36 4.33
CA LYS A 89 17.67 5.96 5.67
C LYS A 89 17.91 7.48 5.61
N ASP A 90 17.38 8.19 6.61
CA ASP A 90 17.52 9.65 6.79
C ASP A 90 16.88 10.49 5.66
N THR A 91 16.15 9.84 4.74
CA THR A 91 15.30 10.51 3.77
C THR A 91 14.06 11.11 4.44
N VAL A 92 13.65 12.29 3.97
CA VAL A 92 12.46 12.99 4.45
C VAL A 92 11.41 13.04 3.34
N LEU A 93 10.23 12.50 3.63
CA LEU A 93 9.02 12.63 2.82
C LEU A 93 8.14 13.76 3.36
N TYR A 94 7.90 14.75 2.51
CA TYR A 94 7.00 15.88 2.78
C TYR A 94 5.56 15.51 2.36
N PRO A 95 4.55 16.20 2.92
CA PRO A 95 3.14 15.95 2.58
C PRO A 95 2.89 16.01 1.07
N GLY A 96 2.05 15.10 0.57
CA GLY A 96 1.75 14.95 -0.85
C GLY A 96 2.81 14.18 -1.65
N ALA A 97 3.77 13.52 -0.98
CA ALA A 97 4.68 12.60 -1.65
C ALA A 97 3.94 11.30 -2.04
N ILE A 98 4.02 10.92 -3.31
CA ILE A 98 3.42 9.72 -3.88
C ILE A 98 4.51 8.91 -4.57
N ILE A 99 4.90 7.78 -3.97
CA ILE A 99 6.02 6.94 -4.38
C ILE A 99 5.47 5.56 -4.77
N THR A 100 5.43 5.25 -6.07
CA THR A 100 4.74 4.06 -6.57
C THR A 100 5.59 3.19 -7.48
N GLY A 101 5.14 1.94 -7.64
CA GLY A 101 5.83 0.91 -8.41
C GLY A 101 7.21 0.56 -7.85
N LYS A 102 8.13 0.15 -8.72
CA LYS A 102 9.49 -0.27 -8.35
C LYS A 102 10.44 0.91 -8.19
N THR A 103 10.01 1.92 -7.44
CA THR A 103 10.78 3.14 -7.18
C THR A 103 11.84 2.90 -6.11
N ARG A 104 13.03 3.45 -6.33
CA ARG A 104 14.17 3.41 -5.39
C ARG A 104 14.64 4.81 -5.09
N ILE A 105 14.66 5.19 -3.81
CA ILE A 105 15.14 6.49 -3.34
C ILE A 105 16.33 6.24 -2.43
N GLY A 106 17.43 6.95 -2.67
CA GLY A 106 18.66 6.85 -1.89
C GLY A 106 18.56 7.42 -0.47
N GLU A 107 19.68 7.48 0.23
CA GLU A 107 19.78 7.99 1.60
C GLU A 107 19.80 9.52 1.66
N GLY A 108 19.27 10.09 2.73
CA GLY A 108 19.36 11.54 2.99
C GLY A 108 18.61 12.42 1.97
N CYS A 109 17.65 11.87 1.23
CA CYS A 109 16.90 12.61 0.22
C CYS A 109 15.83 13.53 0.85
N ARG A 110 15.35 14.51 0.08
CA ARG A 110 14.20 15.36 0.44
C ARG A 110 13.17 15.32 -0.67
N ILE A 111 12.05 14.64 -0.42
CA ILE A 111 11.04 14.34 -1.44
C ILE A 111 9.72 15.00 -1.10
N GLY A 112 9.19 15.77 -2.03
CA GLY A 112 8.00 16.59 -1.85
C GLY A 112 8.31 18.04 -1.48
N PRO A 113 7.29 18.83 -1.10
CA PRO A 113 5.87 18.45 -1.10
C PRO A 113 5.31 18.23 -2.51
N ASN A 114 4.19 17.52 -2.60
CA ASN A 114 3.43 17.29 -3.85
C ASN A 114 4.28 16.70 -4.99
N THR A 115 5.11 15.71 -4.69
CA THR A 115 5.99 15.05 -5.66
C THR A 115 5.47 13.65 -5.96
N GLN A 116 5.44 13.27 -7.24
CA GLN A 116 5.09 11.93 -7.67
C GLN A 116 6.29 11.26 -8.33
N ILE A 117 6.64 10.06 -7.88
CA ILE A 117 7.77 9.27 -8.40
C ILE A 117 7.28 7.86 -8.70
N ILE A 118 7.40 7.44 -9.96
CA ILE A 118 6.86 6.17 -10.47
C ILE A 118 7.97 5.41 -11.18
N ASN A 119 8.21 4.16 -10.79
CA ASN A 119 9.19 3.25 -11.43
C ASN A 119 10.55 3.92 -11.74
N SER A 120 11.05 4.73 -10.80
CA SER A 120 12.23 5.58 -11.03
C SER A 120 13.29 5.37 -9.95
N THR A 121 14.52 5.80 -10.23
CA THR A 121 15.61 5.79 -9.24
C THR A 121 16.03 7.21 -8.90
N VAL A 122 16.14 7.53 -7.62
CA VAL A 122 16.64 8.80 -7.11
C VAL A 122 17.89 8.53 -6.27
N GLY A 123 19.02 9.11 -6.67
CA GLY A 123 20.29 8.97 -5.96
C GLY A 123 20.30 9.66 -4.59
N ASP A 124 21.33 9.33 -3.80
CA ASP A 124 21.49 9.85 -2.42
C ASP A 124 21.56 11.37 -2.39
N GLN A 125 21.11 11.96 -1.28
CA GLN A 125 21.17 13.40 -1.00
C GLN A 125 20.45 14.29 -2.02
N SER A 126 19.59 13.70 -2.87
CA SER A 126 18.84 14.43 -3.87
C SER A 126 17.59 15.10 -3.28
N GLN A 127 17.17 16.18 -3.94
CA GLN A 127 15.99 16.94 -3.57
C GLN A 127 15.02 16.96 -4.73
N VAL A 128 13.78 16.51 -4.52
CA VAL A 128 12.72 16.51 -5.54
C VAL A 128 11.49 17.22 -4.99
N VAL A 129 11.21 18.42 -5.48
CA VAL A 129 10.14 19.28 -4.95
C VAL A 129 9.06 19.48 -6.01
N SER A 130 7.79 19.27 -5.66
CA SER A 130 6.61 19.59 -6.48
C SER A 130 6.76 19.21 -7.95
N SER A 131 7.19 17.97 -8.20
CA SER A 131 7.57 17.50 -9.54
C SER A 131 7.03 16.10 -9.82
N TYR A 132 6.97 15.75 -11.11
CA TYR A 132 6.58 14.44 -11.59
C TYR A 132 7.80 13.73 -12.19
N ILE A 133 8.08 12.52 -11.73
CA ILE A 133 9.16 11.66 -12.22
C ILE A 133 8.58 10.28 -12.54
N GLU A 134 8.75 9.83 -13.77
CA GLU A 134 8.29 8.51 -14.20
C GLU A 134 9.32 7.84 -15.11
N ASN A 135 9.60 6.56 -14.87
CA ASN A 135 10.52 5.74 -15.67
C ASN A 135 11.85 6.46 -15.96
N SER A 136 12.43 7.09 -14.94
CA SER A 136 13.58 7.99 -15.08
C SER A 136 14.60 7.80 -13.96
N GLN A 137 15.78 8.42 -14.12
CA GLN A 137 16.87 8.39 -13.15
C GLN A 137 17.28 9.82 -12.76
N VAL A 138 17.36 10.06 -11.46
CA VAL A 138 17.87 11.29 -10.86
C VAL A 138 19.22 10.98 -10.21
N GLU A 139 20.26 11.71 -10.61
CA GLU A 139 21.60 11.51 -10.09
C GLU A 139 21.71 11.89 -8.60
N PRO A 140 22.70 11.35 -7.87
CA PRO A 140 22.96 11.74 -6.48
C PRO A 140 23.24 13.25 -6.34
N GLY A 141 22.68 13.87 -5.31
CA GLY A 141 22.81 15.30 -5.02
C GLY A 141 22.04 16.23 -5.96
N ALA A 142 21.31 15.68 -6.93
CA ALA A 142 20.55 16.47 -7.89
C ALA A 142 19.39 17.23 -7.22
N LYS A 143 19.03 18.37 -7.80
CA LYS A 143 17.89 19.19 -7.38
C LYS A 143 16.87 19.26 -8.50
N VAL A 144 15.76 18.57 -8.33
CA VAL A 144 14.66 18.48 -9.30
C VAL A 144 13.46 19.29 -8.80
N GLY A 145 12.96 20.16 -9.67
CA GLY A 145 11.79 21.00 -9.43
C GLY A 145 12.10 22.46 -9.11
N PRO A 146 11.06 23.23 -8.72
CA PRO A 146 9.65 22.84 -8.74
C PRO A 146 9.08 22.73 -10.16
N PHE A 147 7.97 22.00 -10.31
CA PHE A 147 7.21 21.80 -11.56
C PHE A 147 7.99 21.13 -12.69
N ALA A 148 9.01 20.33 -12.36
CA ALA A 148 9.71 19.51 -13.34
C ALA A 148 8.84 18.31 -13.73
N ASN A 149 8.98 17.89 -14.99
CA ASN A 149 8.40 16.68 -15.51
C ASN A 149 9.50 15.84 -16.19
N LEU A 150 9.92 14.77 -15.52
CA LEU A 150 10.90 13.81 -16.03
C LEU A 150 10.17 12.52 -16.42
N GLN A 151 10.18 12.21 -17.72
CA GLN A 151 9.53 11.04 -18.29
C GLN A 151 10.43 10.39 -19.34
N ASN A 152 10.25 9.09 -19.57
CA ASN A 152 10.84 8.33 -20.67
C ASN A 152 12.38 8.31 -20.70
N GLY A 153 13.02 8.03 -19.56
CA GLY A 153 14.48 7.88 -19.47
C GLY A 153 15.26 9.21 -19.49
N ALA A 154 14.59 10.33 -19.22
CA ALA A 154 15.28 11.60 -19.00
C ALA A 154 16.19 11.48 -17.76
N ALA A 155 17.48 11.77 -17.93
CA ALA A 155 18.44 11.86 -16.83
C ALA A 155 18.58 13.32 -16.42
N SER A 156 18.41 13.62 -15.13
CA SER A 156 18.75 14.95 -14.57
C SER A 156 20.07 14.87 -13.81
N SER A 157 21.06 15.62 -14.26
CA SER A 157 22.33 15.88 -13.55
C SER A 157 22.20 17.06 -12.60
#